data_AF-A0A4Q3SK14-F1
#
_entry.id   AF-A0A4Q3SK14-F1
#
_cell.length_a   1.000
_cell.length_b   1.000
_cell.length_c   1.000
_cell.angle_alpha   90.00
_cell.angle_beta   90.00
_cell.angle_gamma   90.00
#
_symmetry.space_group_name_H-M   'P 1'
#
loop_
_entity.id
_entity.type
_entity.pdbx_description
1 polymer ?
#
loop_
_entity_poly.entity_id
_entity_poly.type
_entity_poly.pdbx_seq_one_letter_code
_entity_poly.pdbx_strand_id
1 'polypeptide(L)'
;MIKLAGLRGVFSLAVLVLLVSVGAAFAAAPKFPPLTGRVVDNANILSPEAEAKLTTELATLESQTGRQLVVATLPDLQGYEIEDYG
;
A
#
# COMPACT_ATOMS: atom_id res chain seq x y z
N MET A 1 -49.05 8.64 24.83
CA MET A 1 -48.82 7.59 23.82
C MET A 1 -47.85 8.13 22.77
N ILE A 2 -46.55 7.92 22.98
CA ILE A 2 -45.48 8.40 22.08
C ILE A 2 -45.47 7.48 20.86
N LYS A 3 -45.51 8.04 19.65
CA LYS A 3 -45.60 7.31 18.38
C LYS A 3 -44.41 6.35 18.22
N LEU A 4 -44.65 5.05 18.44
CA LEU A 4 -43.67 3.96 18.28
C LEU A 4 -43.05 3.90 16.86
N ALA A 5 -43.71 4.52 15.87
CA ALA A 5 -43.25 4.60 14.48
C ALA A 5 -42.03 5.53 14.27
N GLY A 6 -41.90 6.60 15.06
CA GLY A 6 -40.76 7.52 14.97
C GLY A 6 -39.45 6.88 15.45
N LEU A 7 -39.55 6.01 16.47
CA LEU A 7 -38.41 5.31 17.05
C LEU A 7 -37.79 4.30 16.07
N ARG A 8 -38.62 3.66 15.23
CA ARG A 8 -38.15 2.71 14.20
C ARG A 8 -37.41 3.41 13.06
N GLY A 9 -37.90 4.58 12.62
CA GLY A 9 -37.23 5.37 11.58
C GLY A 9 -35.89 5.94 12.03
N VAL A 10 -35.82 6.44 13.26
CA VAL A 10 -34.57 6.94 13.87
C VAL A 10 -33.56 5.79 14.06
N PHE A 11 -34.03 4.62 14.49
CA PHE A 11 -33.18 3.44 14.63
C PHE A 11 -32.63 2.97 13.28
N SER A 12 -33.45 2.87 12.23
CA SER A 12 -32.99 2.51 10.89
C SER A 12 -31.98 3.51 10.31
N LEU A 13 -32.17 4.81 10.56
CA LEU A 13 -31.23 5.84 10.13
C LEU A 13 -29.92 5.77 10.91
N ALA A 14 -29.97 5.53 12.23
CA ALA A 14 -28.78 5.37 13.06
C ALA A 14 -27.95 4.13 12.64
N VAL A 15 -28.63 3.02 12.32
CA VAL A 15 -27.97 1.81 11.80
C VAL A 15 -27.34 2.08 10.43
N LEU A 16 -28.01 2.81 9.54
CA LEU A 16 -27.46 3.18 8.24
C LEU A 16 -26.21 4.07 8.36
N VAL A 17 -26.26 5.08 9.23
CA VAL A 17 -25.12 5.97 9.51
C VAL A 17 -23.94 5.19 10.10
N LEU A 18 -24.21 4.28 11.05
CA LEU A 18 -23.19 3.42 11.63
C LEU A 18 -22.54 2.52 10.57
N LEU A 19 -23.33 1.88 9.71
CA LEU A 19 -22.83 1.01 8.63
C LEU A 19 -21.97 1.78 7.62
N VAL A 20 -22.35 3.00 7.25
CA VAL A 20 -21.55 3.85 6.35
C VAL A 20 -20.24 4.29 7.02
N SER A 21 -20.26 4.60 8.32
CA SER A 21 -19.06 5.01 9.06
C SER A 21 -18.04 3.88 9.26
N VAL A 22 -18.50 2.63 9.41
CA VAL A 22 -17.63 1.46 9.56
C VAL A 22 -16.95 1.08 8.24
N GLY A 23 -17.61 1.31 7.10
CA GLY A 23 -17.03 1.05 5.77
C GLY A 23 -15.86 1.97 5.41
N ALA A 24 -15.75 3.15 6.01
CA ALA A 24 -14.67 4.10 5.76
C ALA A 24 -13.36 3.76 6.51
N ALA A 25 -13.38 2.78 7.42
CA ALA A 25 -12.23 2.44 8.27
C ALA A 25 -11.36 1.30 7.72
N PHE A 26 -11.67 0.75 6.54
CA PHE A 26 -10.76 -0.17 5.87
C PHE A 26 -9.65 0.62 5.17
N ALA A 27 -8.49 0.72 5.82
CA ALA A 27 -7.27 1.11 5.11
C ALA A 27 -7.06 0.13 3.95
N ALA A 28 -6.86 0.64 2.74
CA ALA A 28 -6.50 -0.19 1.60
C ALA A 28 -5.15 -0.89 1.89
N ALA A 29 -4.76 -1.90 1.12
CA ALA A 29 -3.36 -2.32 1.16
C ALA A 29 -2.51 -1.31 0.36
N PRO A 30 -1.24 -1.07 0.72
CA PRO A 30 -0.34 -0.29 -0.13
C PRO A 30 -0.24 -0.95 -1.51
N LYS A 31 -0.25 -0.12 -2.56
CA LYS A 31 -0.04 -0.60 -3.93
C LYS A 31 1.45 -0.67 -4.20
N PHE A 32 2.02 -1.87 -4.21
CA PHE A 32 3.43 -2.04 -4.59
C PHE A 32 3.66 -1.76 -6.08
N PRO A 33 4.85 -1.23 -6.44
CA PRO A 33 5.25 -1.13 -7.83
C PRO A 33 5.38 -2.54 -8.44
N PRO A 34 5.08 -2.71 -9.74
CA PRO A 34 5.28 -3.99 -10.41
C PRO A 34 6.77 -4.34 -10.44
N LEU A 35 7.09 -5.62 -10.23
CA LEU A 35 8.46 -6.11 -10.35
C LEU A 35 8.87 -6.17 -11.83
N THR A 36 9.46 -5.10 -12.34
CA THR A 36 9.98 -5.00 -13.71
C THR A 36 11.45 -5.37 -13.83
N GLY A 37 12.15 -5.43 -12.70
CA GLY A 37 13.56 -5.79 -12.60
C GLY A 37 14.02 -5.84 -11.15
N ARG A 38 15.32 -6.03 -10.92
CA ARG A 38 15.90 -6.01 -9.56
C ARG A 38 15.99 -4.59 -8.98
N VAL A 39 15.87 -3.57 -9.83
CA VAL A 39 15.77 -2.17 -9.45
C VAL A 39 14.51 -1.61 -10.10
N VAL A 40 13.69 -0.92 -9.30
CA VAL A 40 12.49 -0.20 -9.75
C VAL A 40 12.56 1.23 -9.18
N ASP A 41 13.10 2.17 -9.96
CA ASP A 41 13.32 3.56 -9.52
C ASP A 41 12.12 4.46 -9.85
N ASN A 42 10.99 4.31 -9.16
CA ASN A 42 9.81 5.16 -9.41
C ASN A 42 9.97 6.58 -8.84
N ALA A 43 10.91 6.80 -7.92
CA ALA A 43 11.23 8.12 -7.39
C ALA A 43 12.19 8.92 -8.30
N ASN A 44 12.83 8.27 -9.28
CA ASN A 44 13.79 8.86 -10.20
C ASN A 44 14.95 9.57 -9.46
N ILE A 45 15.54 8.86 -8.49
CA ILE A 45 16.63 9.37 -7.64
C ILE A 45 17.97 8.68 -7.89
N LEU A 46 17.99 7.58 -8.64
CA LEU A 46 19.19 6.86 -9.01
C LEU A 46 19.72 7.39 -10.35
N SER A 47 21.04 7.47 -10.48
CA SER A 47 21.64 7.70 -11.80
C SER A 47 21.55 6.42 -12.64
N PRO A 48 21.56 6.51 -13.98
CA PRO A 48 21.58 5.32 -14.84
C PRO A 48 22.72 4.36 -14.52
N GLU A 49 23.90 4.89 -14.15
CA GLU A 49 25.06 4.09 -13.76
C GLU A 49 24.81 3.36 -12.43
N ALA A 50 24.15 4.01 -11.47
CA ALA A 50 23.79 3.41 -10.20
C ALA A 50 22.76 2.29 -10.37
N GLU A 51 21.73 2.49 -11.19
CA GLU A 51 20.74 1.45 -11.51
C GLU A 51 21.40 0.23 -12.18
N ALA A 52 22.27 0.45 -13.17
CA ALA A 52 22.96 -0.62 -13.87
C ALA A 52 23.90 -1.42 -12.95
N LYS A 53 24.63 -0.71 -12.08
CA LYS A 53 25.50 -1.33 -11.07
C LYS A 53 24.69 -2.18 -10.09
N LEU A 54 23.64 -1.62 -9.49
CA LEU A 54 22.76 -2.33 -8.57
C LEU A 54 22.12 -3.55 -9.23
N THR A 55 21.63 -3.41 -10.46
CA THR A 55 21.05 -4.52 -11.22
C THR A 55 22.02 -5.70 -11.35
N THR A 56 23.30 -5.41 -11.64
CA THR A 56 24.36 -6.42 -11.79
C THR A 56 24.71 -7.08 -10.46
N GLU A 57 24.87 -6.30 -9.40
CA GLU A 57 25.19 -6.80 -8.06
C GLU A 57 24.08 -7.71 -7.52
N LEU A 58 22.83 -7.28 -7.65
CA LEU A 58 21.67 -8.04 -7.19
C LEU A 58 21.46 -9.32 -8.01
N ALA A 59 21.73 -9.30 -9.32
CA ALA A 59 21.70 -10.51 -10.15
C ALA A 59 22.80 -11.50 -9.75
N THR A 60 23.98 -11.00 -9.41
CA THR A 60 25.09 -11.82 -8.90
C THR A 60 24.72 -12.45 -7.56
N LEU A 61 24.14 -11.66 -6.64
CA LEU A 61 23.68 -12.15 -5.34
C LEU A 61 22.64 -13.28 -5.50
N GLU A 62 21.66 -13.09 -6.40
CA GLU A 62 20.65 -14.10 -6.68
C GLU A 62 21.27 -15.37 -7.25
N SER A 63 22.19 -15.26 -8.20
CA SER A 63 22.90 -16.42 -8.76
C SER A 63 23.74 -17.18 -7.71
N GLN A 64 24.31 -16.49 -6.73
CA GLN A 64 25.19 -17.10 -5.74
C GLN A 64 24.42 -17.73 -4.58
N THR A 65 23.28 -17.15 -4.21
CA THR A 65 22.56 -17.51 -2.97
C THR A 65 21.20 -18.14 -3.23
N GLY A 66 20.67 -18.04 -4.46
CA GLY A 66 19.28 -18.37 -4.79
C GLY A 66 18.26 -17.38 -4.22
N ARG A 67 18.71 -16.29 -3.58
CA ARG A 67 17.83 -15.28 -2.95
C ARG A 67 17.71 -14.06 -3.84
N GLN A 68 16.48 -13.68 -4.16
CA GLN A 68 16.21 -12.44 -4.87
C GLN A 68 16.13 -11.28 -3.88
N LEU A 69 16.97 -10.26 -4.09
CA LEU A 69 16.90 -8.97 -3.43
C LEU A 69 16.54 -7.91 -4.48
N VAL A 70 15.59 -7.05 -4.14
CA VAL A 70 15.05 -6.01 -5.03
C VAL A 70 15.17 -4.66 -4.32
N VAL A 71 15.53 -3.64 -5.08
CA VAL A 71 15.52 -2.25 -4.63
C VAL A 71 14.40 -1.52 -5.35
N ALA A 72 13.44 -0.98 -4.59
CA ALA A 72 12.39 -0.12 -5.11
C ALA A 72 12.51 1.25 -4.47
N THR A 73 12.47 2.32 -5.27
CA THR A 73 12.32 3.68 -4.79
C THR A 73 10.90 4.14 -5.08
N LEU A 74 10.33 4.95 -4.19
CA LEU A 74 8.94 5.38 -4.26
C LEU A 74 8.87 6.89 -4.04
N PRO A 75 8.04 7.63 -4.78
CA PRO A 75 7.85 9.06 -4.55
C PRO A 75 7.17 9.35 -3.20
N ASP A 76 6.35 8.42 -2.72
CA ASP A 76 5.66 8.48 -1.43
C ASP A 76 5.27 7.06 -0.95
N LEU A 77 4.85 6.96 0.31
CA LEU A 77 4.41 5.72 0.94
C LEU A 77 2.89 5.56 0.94
N GLN A 78 2.14 6.28 0.09
CA GLN A 78 0.68 6.21 -0.03
C GLN A 78 -0.07 6.54 1.26
N GLY A 79 0.55 7.32 2.15
CA GLY A 79 0.01 7.66 3.47
C GLY A 79 0.22 6.59 4.55
N TYR A 80 1.00 5.54 4.27
CA TYR A 80 1.45 4.58 5.28
C TYR A 80 2.74 5.05 5.96
N GLU A 81 2.93 4.66 7.22
CA GLU A 81 4.25 4.66 7.84
C GLU A 81 5.14 3.59 7.19
N ILE A 82 6.46 3.74 7.27
CA ILE A 82 7.39 2.87 6.53
C ILE A 82 7.30 1.41 7.00
N GLU A 83 7.09 1.18 8.30
CA GLU A 83 6.88 -0.12 8.91
C GLU A 83 5.58 -0.82 8.49
N ASP A 84 4.56 -0.06 8.05
CA ASP A 84 3.28 -0.60 7.59
C ASP A 84 3.24 -0.79 6.07
N TYR A 85 4.16 -0.14 5.34
CA TYR A 85 4.21 -0.24 3.89
C TYR A 85 4.76 -1.58 3.40
N GLY A 86 5.74 -2.19 4.09
CA GLY A 86 6.46 -3.39 3.59
C GLY A 86 7.03 -4.31 4.67
#